data_AF-A0A7I7ZXI1-F1
#
_entry.id   AF-A0A7I7ZXI1-F1
#
_cell.length_a   1.000
_cell.length_b   1.000
_cell.length_c   1.000
_cell.angle_alpha   90.00
_cell.angle_beta   90.00
_cell.angle_gamma   90.00
#
_symmetry.space_group_name_H-M   'P 1'
#
loop_
_entity.id
_entity.type
_entity.pdbx_description
1 polymer ?
#
loop_
_entity_poly.entity_id
_entity_poly.type
_entity_poly.pdbx_seq_one_letter_code
_entity_poly.pdbx_strand_id
1 'polypeptide(L)'
;MTSSNGHTPEGGPLAAATSNVVAWLKDASGGAVQIAPPKISDDGLSVWPLELQTERELRTHRALEPLRLRMRHLVTGNATMLGRALVAATEAGVPAVDLTPLSPETWLALGCAPRIALLFDMPVVIARPTPQVPIVTEELRINLTPKPTSEGDSP
;
A
#
# COMPACT_ATOMS: atom_id res chain seq x y z
N MET A 1 -9.88 -23.02 15.44
CA MET A 1 -9.30 -22.55 14.16
C MET A 1 -10.34 -21.65 13.51
N THR A 2 -10.24 -20.33 13.73
CA THR A 2 -11.19 -19.34 13.19
C THR A 2 -10.59 -18.76 11.93
N SER A 3 -11.15 -19.16 10.77
CA SER A 3 -10.89 -18.51 9.49
C SER A 3 -11.28 -17.04 9.60
N SER A 4 -10.29 -16.15 9.54
CA SER A 4 -10.53 -14.71 9.48
C SER A 4 -11.15 -14.41 8.13
N ASN A 5 -12.46 -14.19 8.11
CA ASN A 5 -13.18 -13.69 6.95
C ASN A 5 -12.55 -12.36 6.53
N GLY A 6 -11.94 -12.35 5.34
CA GLY A 6 -11.48 -11.15 4.67
C GLY A 6 -12.65 -10.24 4.35
N HIS A 7 -13.10 -9.48 5.35
CA HIS A 7 -13.98 -8.35 5.13
C HIS A 7 -13.13 -7.29 4.44
N THR A 8 -13.15 -7.31 3.11
CA THR A 8 -12.53 -6.25 2.33
C THR A 8 -13.42 -5.02 2.56
N PRO A 9 -12.95 -3.97 3.25
CA PRO A 9 -13.75 -2.76 3.44
C PRO A 9 -14.18 -2.23 2.07
N GLU A 10 -15.40 -1.68 1.98
CA GLU A 10 -15.89 -1.07 0.74
C GLU A 10 -14.84 -0.07 0.21
N GLY A 11 -14.30 -0.32 -0.98
CA GLY A 11 -13.22 0.47 -1.59
C GLY A 11 -11.80 -0.15 -1.53
N GLY A 12 -11.60 -1.26 -0.84
CA GLY A 12 -10.35 -2.02 -0.85
C GLY A 12 -9.24 -1.49 0.08
N PRO A 13 -8.05 -2.13 0.09
CA PRO A 13 -7.00 -1.85 1.07
C PRO A 13 -6.45 -0.41 1.04
N LEU A 14 -6.42 0.22 -0.14
CA LEU A 14 -5.93 1.60 -0.30
C LEU A 14 -6.91 2.62 0.28
N ALA A 15 -8.21 2.43 0.02
CA ALA A 15 -9.25 3.25 0.60
C ALA A 15 -9.26 3.11 2.13
N ALA A 16 -9.09 1.89 2.64
CA ALA A 16 -8.98 1.63 4.07
C ALA A 16 -7.81 2.38 4.72
N ALA A 17 -6.63 2.34 4.12
CA ALA A 17 -5.45 3.06 4.62
C ALA A 17 -5.70 4.58 4.72
N THR A 18 -6.36 5.15 3.70
CA THR A 18 -6.73 6.57 3.69
C THR A 18 -7.79 6.89 4.75
N SER A 19 -8.83 6.06 4.88
CA SER A 19 -9.85 6.23 5.91
C SER A 19 -9.28 6.10 7.33
N ASN A 20 -8.33 5.19 7.53
CA ASN A 20 -7.67 4.99 8.82
C ASN A 20 -6.84 6.19 9.24
N VAL A 21 -6.02 6.76 8.35
CA VAL A 21 -5.25 7.98 8.68
C VAL A 21 -6.18 9.17 8.91
N VAL A 22 -7.27 9.29 8.16
CA VAL A 22 -8.28 10.34 8.38
C VAL A 22 -8.94 10.19 9.75
N ALA A 23 -9.35 8.99 10.13
CA ALA A 23 -9.95 8.73 11.43
C ALA A 23 -8.98 9.03 12.56
N TRP A 24 -7.72 8.59 12.44
CA TRP A 24 -6.67 8.87 13.41
C TRP A 24 -6.40 10.37 13.54
N LEU A 25 -6.31 11.11 12.42
CA LEU A 25 -6.10 12.56 12.44
C LEU A 25 -7.28 13.30 13.07
N LYS A 26 -8.52 12.84 12.90
CA LYS A 26 -9.70 13.46 13.56
C LYS A 26 -9.58 13.38 15.07
N ASP A 27 -9.19 12.21 15.57
CA ASP A 27 -8.97 11.98 17.00
C ASP A 27 -7.80 12.82 17.53
N ALA A 28 -6.63 12.71 16.88
CA ALA A 28 -5.41 13.38 17.32
C ALA A 28 -5.47 14.92 17.24
N SER A 29 -6.13 15.47 16.22
CA SER A 29 -6.19 16.91 16.00
C SER A 29 -7.43 17.59 16.59
N GLY A 30 -8.45 16.83 16.98
CA GLY A 30 -9.68 17.33 17.60
C GLY A 30 -10.48 18.29 16.71
N GLY A 31 -10.43 18.13 15.39
CA GLY A 31 -11.14 19.01 14.45
C GLY A 31 -11.47 18.36 13.12
N ALA A 32 -11.92 19.17 12.15
CA ALA A 32 -12.36 18.69 10.86
C ALA A 32 -11.18 18.17 10.02
N VAL A 33 -11.33 16.95 9.49
CA VAL A 33 -10.37 16.33 8.57
C VAL A 33 -11.11 15.81 7.35
N GLN A 34 -10.66 16.22 6.17
CA GLN A 34 -11.27 15.86 4.88
C GLN A 34 -10.24 15.24 3.93
N ILE A 35 -10.68 14.32 3.08
CA ILE A 35 -9.88 13.83 1.95
C ILE A 35 -10.02 14.85 0.82
N ALA A 36 -8.97 15.60 0.55
CA ALA A 36 -8.98 16.66 -0.46
C ALA A 36 -7.53 17.02 -0.84
N PRO A 37 -7.29 17.55 -2.05
CA PRO A 37 -6.00 18.14 -2.36
C PRO A 37 -5.69 19.28 -1.37
N PRO A 38 -4.41 19.65 -1.18
CA PRO A 38 -4.05 20.80 -0.36
C PRO A 38 -4.84 22.04 -0.78
N LYS A 39 -5.54 22.67 0.16
CA LYS A 39 -6.35 23.88 -0.05
C LYS A 39 -5.76 25.04 0.74
N ILE A 40 -6.20 26.25 0.42
CA ILE A 40 -5.81 27.49 1.10
C ILE A 40 -6.51 27.67 2.46
N SER A 41 -7.71 27.11 2.65
CA SER A 41 -8.44 27.21 3.92
C SER A 41 -7.73 26.44 5.04
N ASP A 42 -7.64 27.08 6.20
CA ASP A 42 -6.98 26.58 7.40
C ASP A 42 -8.00 26.25 8.52
N ASP A 43 -9.27 25.99 8.16
CA ASP A 43 -10.35 25.66 9.12
C ASP A 43 -10.24 24.21 9.65
N GLY A 44 -9.38 23.40 9.04
CA GLY A 44 -9.19 21.99 9.38
C GLY A 44 -7.95 21.40 8.70
N LEU A 45 -7.91 20.07 8.59
CA LEU A 45 -6.87 19.35 7.87
C LEU A 45 -7.41 18.76 6.56
N SER A 46 -6.59 18.86 5.51
CA SER A 46 -6.77 18.15 4.24
C SER A 46 -5.76 17.02 4.14
N VAL A 47 -6.24 15.82 3.81
CA VAL A 47 -5.45 14.61 3.61
C VAL A 47 -5.49 14.24 2.13
N TRP A 48 -4.32 14.15 1.51
CA TRP A 48 -4.17 13.81 0.10
C TRP A 48 -3.27 12.58 -0.08
N PRO A 49 -3.77 11.48 -0.67
CA PRO A 49 -2.93 10.38 -1.15
C PRO A 49 -1.86 10.88 -2.12
N LEU A 50 -0.59 10.82 -1.73
CA LEU A 50 0.50 11.37 -2.52
C LEU A 50 1.21 10.30 -3.34
N GLU A 51 1.61 9.20 -2.71
CA GLU A 51 2.41 8.16 -3.37
C GLU A 51 2.18 6.77 -2.76
N LEU A 52 2.49 5.75 -3.57
CA LEU A 52 2.56 4.36 -3.14
C LEU A 52 3.99 3.86 -3.31
N GLN A 53 4.57 3.39 -2.22
CA GLN A 53 5.93 2.85 -2.18
C GLN A 53 5.86 1.34 -1.93
N THR A 54 6.74 0.57 -2.58
CA THR A 54 6.91 -0.84 -2.26
C THR A 54 7.84 -1.00 -1.07
N GLU A 55 7.46 -1.84 -0.11
CA GLU A 55 8.42 -2.31 0.89
C GLU A 55 9.30 -3.35 0.21
N ARG A 56 10.60 -3.05 0.08
CA ARG A 56 11.53 -3.93 -0.64
C ARG A 56 11.81 -5.18 0.20
N GLU A 57 11.02 -6.23 -0.01
CA GLU A 57 11.25 -7.52 0.65
C GLU A 57 12.29 -8.37 -0.10
N LEU A 58 13.12 -9.07 0.68
CA LEU A 58 14.03 -10.11 0.18
C LEU A 58 13.17 -11.27 -0.33
N ARG A 59 13.01 -11.38 -1.64
CA ARG A 59 12.17 -12.42 -2.27
C ARG A 59 12.60 -13.82 -1.82
N THR A 60 11.73 -14.54 -1.12
CA THR A 60 11.93 -15.97 -0.87
C THR A 60 11.33 -16.79 -2.01
N HIS A 61 12.14 -17.64 -2.66
CA HIS A 61 11.85 -18.25 -3.96
C HIS A 61 10.70 -19.31 -4.03
N ARG A 62 9.75 -19.37 -3.09
CA ARG A 62 8.77 -20.47 -3.03
C ARG A 62 7.27 -20.12 -2.97
N ALA A 63 6.86 -18.87 -2.79
CA ALA A 63 5.44 -18.50 -2.81
C ALA A 63 5.20 -17.08 -3.35
N LEU A 64 3.99 -16.81 -3.87
CA LEU A 64 3.54 -15.44 -4.14
C LEU A 64 3.26 -14.75 -2.80
N GLU A 65 4.27 -14.05 -2.26
CA GLU A 65 4.14 -13.29 -1.02
C GLU A 65 3.10 -12.15 -1.15
N PRO A 66 2.38 -11.80 -0.06
CA PRO A 66 1.50 -10.64 -0.05
C PRO A 66 2.22 -9.39 -0.52
N LEU A 67 1.57 -8.56 -1.33
CA LEU A 67 2.16 -7.29 -1.75
C LEU A 67 2.08 -6.30 -0.58
N ARG A 68 3.23 -5.99 0.01
CA ARG A 68 3.36 -4.95 1.04
C ARG A 68 3.75 -3.62 0.43
N LEU A 69 2.97 -2.60 0.76
CA LEU A 69 3.14 -1.23 0.29
C LEU A 69 3.08 -0.28 1.49
N ARG A 70 3.64 0.90 1.31
CA ARG A 70 3.36 2.08 2.13
C ARG A 70 2.62 3.08 1.28
N MET A 71 1.50 3.57 1.79
CA MET A 71 0.76 4.67 1.20
C MET A 71 1.11 5.93 1.96
N ARG A 72 1.71 6.89 1.26
CA ARG A 72 2.05 8.18 1.83
C ARG A 72 0.93 9.17 1.60
N HIS A 73 0.55 9.84 2.67
CA HIS A 73 -0.46 10.89 2.67
C HIS A 73 0.18 12.24 2.99
N LEU A 74 -0.11 13.23 2.17
CA LEU A 74 0.21 14.63 2.42
C LEU A 74 -0.90 15.23 3.28
N VAL A 75 -0.55 15.77 4.46
CA VAL A 75 -1.47 16.43 5.37
C VAL A 75 -1.11 17.91 5.49
N THR A 76 -2.08 18.77 5.20
CA THR A 76 -1.94 20.24 5.24
C THR A 76 -3.14 20.87 5.94
N GLY A 77 -3.03 22.14 6.33
CA GLY A 77 -4.14 22.92 6.89
C GLY A 77 -3.73 23.68 8.15
N ASN A 78 -4.63 23.72 9.13
CA ASN A 78 -4.44 24.48 10.36
C ASN A 78 -3.14 24.09 11.12
N ALA A 79 -2.26 25.06 11.38
CA ALA A 79 -0.96 24.82 12.00
C ALA A 79 -1.06 24.23 13.43
N THR A 80 -2.04 24.67 14.24
CA THR A 80 -2.25 24.14 15.60
C THR A 80 -2.71 22.69 15.57
N MET A 81 -3.55 22.33 14.60
CA MET A 81 -3.98 20.94 14.40
C MET A 81 -2.83 20.06 13.89
N LEU A 82 -2.02 20.56 12.96
CA LEU A 82 -0.81 19.87 12.50
C LEU A 82 0.17 19.62 13.67
N GLY A 83 0.38 20.62 14.53
CA GLY A 83 1.22 20.47 15.72
C GLY A 83 0.72 19.37 16.67
N ARG A 84 -0.58 19.31 16.94
CA ARG A 84 -1.18 18.24 17.76
C ARG A 84 -1.02 16.86 17.12
N ALA A 85 -1.28 16.76 15.82
CA ALA A 85 -1.09 15.51 15.08
C ALA A 85 0.38 15.05 15.11
N LEU A 86 1.34 15.96 14.96
CA LEU A 86 2.76 15.63 15.04
C LEU A 86 3.17 15.07 16.41
N VAL A 87 2.70 15.71 17.49
CA VAL A 87 2.95 15.24 18.87
C VAL A 87 2.35 13.85 19.07
N ALA A 88 1.07 13.67 18.73
CA ALA A 88 0.38 12.38 18.87
C ALA A 88 1.05 11.26 18.05
N ALA A 89 1.53 11.54 16.84
CA ALA A 89 2.23 10.55 16.01
C ALA A 89 3.55 10.11 16.65
N THR A 90 4.28 11.07 17.23
CA THR A 90 5.56 10.82 17.91
C THR A 90 5.36 9.95 19.16
N GLU A 91 4.27 10.18 19.90
CA GLU A 91 3.92 9.39 21.09
C GLU A 91 3.42 7.98 20.75
N ALA A 92 2.59 7.83 19.71
CA ALA A 92 1.98 6.56 19.33
C ALA A 92 2.95 5.63 18.56
N GLY A 93 3.94 6.18 17.86
CA GLY A 93 4.86 5.45 16.99
C GLY A 93 4.26 4.98 15.65
N VAL A 94 2.94 4.94 15.53
CA VAL A 94 2.17 4.70 14.30
C VAL A 94 0.93 5.61 14.31
N PRO A 95 0.59 6.29 13.19
CA PRO A 95 1.26 6.27 11.89
C PRO A 95 2.64 6.94 11.90
N ALA A 96 3.56 6.44 11.07
CA ALA A 96 4.89 7.02 10.95
C ALA A 96 4.81 8.37 10.23
N VAL A 97 5.56 9.35 10.73
CA VAL A 97 5.65 10.69 10.15
C VAL A 97 7.03 10.89 9.52
N ASP A 98 7.03 11.34 8.26
CA ASP A 98 8.19 11.82 7.53
C ASP A 98 8.14 13.36 7.48
N LEU A 99 9.24 13.99 7.90
CA LEU A 99 9.40 15.46 7.92
C LEU A 99 10.26 15.96 6.76
N THR A 100 10.60 15.08 5.81
CA THR A 100 11.31 15.46 4.59
C THR A 100 10.46 16.45 3.80
N PRO A 101 10.98 17.64 3.48
CA PRO A 101 10.22 18.63 2.74
C PRO A 101 9.92 18.11 1.33
N LEU A 102 8.71 18.39 0.86
CA LEU A 102 8.34 18.15 -0.54
C LEU A 102 9.16 19.04 -1.47
N SER A 103 9.48 18.51 -2.64
CA SER A 103 10.22 19.28 -3.63
C SER A 103 9.35 20.42 -4.20
N PRO A 104 9.98 21.53 -4.65
CA PRO A 104 9.26 22.61 -5.31
C PRO A 104 8.42 22.13 -6.51
N GLU A 105 8.90 21.15 -7.26
CA GLU A 105 8.22 20.57 -8.41
C GLU A 105 6.93 19.83 -8.00
N THR A 106 6.93 19.15 -6.85
CA THR A 106 5.72 18.51 -6.33
C THR A 106 4.66 19.56 -5.95
N TRP A 107 5.05 20.65 -5.30
CA TRP A 107 4.13 21.75 -4.98
C TRP A 107 3.53 22.38 -6.24
N LEU A 108 4.36 22.62 -7.25
CA LEU A 108 3.92 23.12 -8.55
C LEU A 108 2.92 22.17 -9.23
N ALA A 109 3.18 20.86 -9.20
CA ALA A 109 2.29 19.85 -9.77
C ALA A 109 0.94 19.76 -9.02
N LEU A 110 0.94 20.00 -7.70
CA LEU A 110 -0.28 20.11 -6.89
C LEU A 110 -1.05 21.41 -7.13
N GLY A 111 -0.48 22.38 -7.86
CA GLY A 111 -1.10 23.66 -8.15
C GLY A 111 -1.30 24.54 -6.91
N CYS A 112 -0.48 24.36 -5.86
CA CYS A 112 -0.59 25.12 -4.62
C CYS A 112 0.79 25.62 -4.14
N ALA A 113 0.78 26.73 -3.41
CA ALA A 113 2.02 27.30 -2.86
C ALA A 113 2.60 26.41 -1.75
N PRO A 114 3.94 26.32 -1.60
CA PRO A 114 4.56 25.61 -0.49
C PRO A 114 4.04 26.08 0.87
N ARG A 115 3.75 25.14 1.76
CA ARG A 115 3.20 25.41 3.10
C ARG A 115 3.58 24.32 4.09
N ILE A 116 3.30 24.56 5.37
CA ILE A 116 3.55 23.56 6.42
C ILE A 116 2.72 22.32 6.11
N ALA A 117 3.39 21.19 6.09
CA ALA A 117 2.81 19.91 5.76
C ALA A 117 3.50 18.78 6.53
N LEU A 118 2.75 17.71 6.79
CA LEU A 118 3.26 16.47 7.35
C LEU A 118 3.02 15.35 6.36
N LEU A 119 4.00 14.45 6.21
CA LEU A 119 3.85 13.24 5.42
C LEU A 119 3.60 12.06 6.38
N PHE A 120 2.47 11.39 6.22
CA PHE A 120 2.12 10.21 7.01
C PHE A 120 2.21 8.97 6.14
N ASP A 121 2.90 7.94 6.62
CA ASP A 121 2.98 6.66 5.92
C ASP A 121 2.09 5.62 6.59
N MET A 122 1.15 5.06 5.83
CA MET A 122 0.27 3.99 6.24
C MET A 122 0.67 2.66 5.59
N PRO A 123 0.84 1.57 6.37
CA PRO A 123 1.07 0.25 5.79
C PRO A 123 -0.17 -0.24 5.06
N VAL A 124 0.04 -0.84 3.89
CA VAL A 124 -0.99 -1.50 3.09
C VAL A 124 -0.52 -2.90 2.74
N VAL A 125 -1.34 -3.90 3.01
CA VAL A 125 -1.08 -5.30 2.62
C VAL A 125 -2.18 -5.75 1.68
N ILE A 126 -1.78 -6.18 0.49
CA ILE A 126 -2.69 -6.77 -0.51
C ILE A 126 -2.37 -8.26 -0.58
N ALA A 127 -3.31 -9.08 -0.12
CA ALA A 127 -3.20 -10.53 -0.23
C ALA A 127 -3.12 -10.94 -1.71
N ARG A 128 -2.17 -11.80 -2.06
CA ARG A 128 -2.16 -12.44 -3.38
C ARG A 128 -2.95 -13.74 -3.32
N PRO A 129 -3.87 -13.99 -4.26
CA PRO A 129 -4.55 -15.28 -4.32
C PRO A 129 -3.52 -16.37 -4.57
N THR A 130 -3.53 -17.40 -3.73
CA THR A 130 -2.70 -18.60 -3.94
C THR A 130 -3.23 -19.34 -5.17
N PRO A 131 -2.40 -19.62 -6.19
CA PRO A 131 -2.81 -20.48 -7.28
C PRO A 131 -3.20 -21.84 -6.72
N GLN A 132 -4.40 -22.33 -7.05
CA GLN A 132 -4.76 -23.71 -6.78
C GLN A 132 -3.88 -24.59 -7.67
N VAL A 133 -2.82 -25.16 -7.11
CA VAL A 133 -1.98 -26.12 -7.82
C VAL A 133 -2.75 -27.44 -7.87
N PRO A 134 -3.03 -28.01 -9.06
CA PRO A 134 -3.65 -29.32 -9.16
C PRO A 134 -2.79 -30.34 -8.43
N ILE A 135 -3.38 -31.09 -7.51
CA ILE A 135 -2.70 -32.19 -6.84
C ILE A 135 -2.50 -33.29 -7.90
N VAL A 136 -1.25 -33.59 -8.23
CA VAL A 136 -0.91 -34.72 -9.12
C VAL A 136 -1.08 -36.00 -8.31
N THR A 137 -2.21 -36.69 -8.50
CA THR A 137 -2.52 -37.96 -7.83
C THR A 137 -2.07 -39.19 -8.61
N GLU A 138 -1.73 -39.02 -9.89
CA GLU A 138 -1.28 -40.12 -10.73
C GLU A 138 0.21 -40.00 -11.05
N GLU A 139 0.91 -41.13 -11.04
CA GLU A 139 2.33 -41.20 -11.42
C GLU A 139 2.52 -40.72 -12.87
N LEU A 140 3.57 -39.94 -13.08
CA LEU A 140 3.98 -39.49 -14.41
C LEU A 140 4.41 -40.70 -15.25
N ARG A 141 3.54 -41.14 -16.17
CA ARG A 141 3.86 -42.20 -17.14
C ARG A 141 4.50 -41.61 -18.39
N ILE A 142 5.79 -41.87 -18.57
CA ILE A 142 6.51 -41.52 -19.79
C ILE A 142 6.39 -42.70 -20.76
N ASN A 143 5.59 -42.55 -21.81
CA ASN A 143 5.55 -43.52 -22.90
C ASN A 143 6.70 -43.22 -23.86
N LEU A 144 7.81 -43.93 -23.70
CA LEU A 144 8.90 -43.92 -24.68
C LEU A 144 8.45 -44.72 -25.91
N THR A 145 7.97 -44.05 -26.94
CA THR A 145 7.76 -44.69 -28.24
C THR A 145 9.14 -45.00 -28.84
N PRO A 146 9.45 -46.27 -29.18
CA PRO A 146 10.69 -46.57 -29.87
C PRO A 146 10.71 -45.84 -31.21
N LYS A 147 11.79 -45.11 -31.47
CA LYS A 147 12.05 -44.52 -32.79
C LYS A 147 12.13 -45.67 -33.80
N PRO A 148 11.31 -45.70 -34.87
CA PRO A 148 11.38 -46.78 -35.85
C PRO A 148 12.80 -46.81 -36.42
N THR A 149 13.43 -47.98 -36.30
CA THR A 149 14.68 -48.29 -36.97
C THR A 149 14.42 -48.11 -38.45
N SER A 150 15.05 -47.12 -39.06
CA SER A 150 15.04 -46.99 -40.51
C SER A 150 15.66 -48.26 -41.08
N GLU A 151 14.84 -49.10 -41.72
CA GLU A 151 15.31 -50.23 -42.51
C GLU A 151 16.26 -49.69 -43.57
N GLY A 152 17.54 -50.02 -43.41
CA GLY A 152 18.56 -49.84 -44.42
C GLY A 152 18.71 -51.14 -45.19
N ASP A 153 18.23 -51.11 -46.43
CA ASP A 153 18.61 -51.86 -47.63
C ASP A 153 19.01 -53.34 -47.54
N SER A 154 18.24 -54.15 -48.27
CA SER A 154 18.69 -55.40 -48.90
C SER A 154 19.93 -55.17 -49.76
N PRO A 155 20.80 -56.18 -49.87
CA PRO A 155 20.83 -56.90 -51.15
C PRO A 155 20.66 -58.42 -51.02
#